data_AF-A0A815I1U6-F1
#
_entry.id   AF-A0A815I1U6-F1
#
_cell.length_a   1.000
_cell.length_b   1.000
_cell.length_c   1.000
_cell.angle_alpha   90.00
_cell.angle_beta   90.00
_cell.angle_gamma   90.00
#
_symmetry.space_group_name_H-M   'P 1'
#
loop_
_entity.id
_entity.type
_entity.pdbx_description
1 polymer ?
#
loop_
_entity_poly.entity_id
_entity_poly.type
_entity_poly.pdbx_seq_one_letter_code
_entity_poly.pdbx_strand_id
1 'polypeptide(L)'
;MVTADQQICAHNSQTRRTVQLKRLLPQYELTQEKNLYKCLAIATDARKLNEQFDMKSLQELRLVTKAQKPAEDTLAAIIMISDITWQKSAKRQLANLDRFIEETQLFDKINLTEEYIHLISIIIDNVQLETTSLNQTSYYNAV
;
A
#
# COMPACT_ATOMS: atom_id res chain seq x y z
N MET A 1 41.54 -11.16 35.44
CA MET A 1 42.40 -10.53 34.41
C MET A 1 42.16 -11.31 33.13
N VAL A 2 41.47 -10.75 32.14
CA VAL A 2 41.25 -11.41 30.85
C VAL A 2 42.61 -11.55 30.18
N THR A 3 43.05 -12.77 29.90
CA THR A 3 44.38 -13.02 29.32
C THR A 3 44.40 -12.53 27.87
N ALA A 4 45.56 -12.06 27.39
CA ALA A 4 45.73 -11.53 26.03
C ALA A 4 45.21 -12.51 24.95
N ASP A 5 45.34 -13.82 25.19
CA ASP A 5 44.82 -14.87 24.31
C ASP A 5 43.29 -14.85 24.15
N GLN A 6 42.55 -14.54 25.22
CA GLN A 6 41.09 -14.40 25.15
C GLN A 6 40.70 -13.17 24.30
N GLN A 7 41.48 -12.09 24.38
CA GLN A 7 41.26 -10.89 23.56
C GLN A 7 41.58 -11.15 22.09
N ILE A 8 42.66 -11.89 21.78
CA ILE A 8 43.03 -12.28 20.42
C ILE A 8 41.96 -13.19 19.81
N CYS A 9 41.46 -14.18 20.55
CA CYS A 9 40.37 -15.05 20.10
C CYS A 9 39.08 -14.28 19.82
N ALA A 10 38.70 -13.34 20.70
CA ALA A 10 37.54 -12.48 20.50
C ALA A 10 37.69 -11.58 19.26
N HIS A 11 38.87 -10.97 19.08
CA HIS A 11 39.18 -10.14 17.93
C HIS A 11 39.09 -10.94 16.62
N ASN A 12 39.69 -12.12 16.56
CA ASN A 12 39.65 -12.98 15.37
C ASN A 12 38.22 -13.42 15.02
N SER A 13 37.40 -13.73 16.03
CA SER A 13 35.98 -14.06 15.86
C SER A 13 35.18 -12.87 15.29
N GLN A 14 35.40 -11.66 15.84
CA GLN A 14 34.77 -10.43 15.34
C GLN A 14 35.21 -10.11 13.90
N THR A 15 36.51 -10.18 13.61
CA THR A 15 37.05 -9.96 12.26
C THR A 15 36.44 -10.93 11.26
N ARG A 16 36.28 -12.22 11.61
CA ARG A 16 35.62 -13.20 10.75
C ARG A 16 34.16 -12.81 10.45
N ARG A 17 33.40 -12.38 11.46
CA ARG A 17 32.02 -11.90 11.28
C ARG A 17 31.96 -10.64 10.41
N THR A 18 32.86 -9.68 10.63
CA THR A 18 32.94 -8.46 9.82
C THR A 18 33.25 -8.78 8.36
N VAL A 19 34.17 -9.70 8.08
CA VAL A 19 34.48 -10.13 6.70
C VAL A 19 33.29 -10.82 6.06
N GLN A 20 32.55 -11.67 6.79
CA GLN A 20 31.33 -12.29 6.28
C GLN A 20 30.25 -11.25 5.95
N LEU A 21 30.00 -10.31 6.86
CA LEU A 21 29.03 -9.23 6.65
C LEU A 21 29.41 -8.35 5.45
N LYS A 22 30.69 -7.96 5.32
CA LYS A 22 31.18 -7.19 4.17
C LYS A 22 31.01 -7.92 2.83
N ARG A 23 31.00 -9.26 2.83
CA ARG A 23 30.74 -10.06 1.62
C ARG A 23 29.26 -10.17 1.28
N LEU A 24 28.41 -10.26 2.30
CA LEU A 24 26.95 -10.39 2.14
C LEU A 24 26.26 -9.06 1.86
N LEU A 25 26.80 -7.96 2.41
CA LEU A 25 26.22 -6.62 2.32
C LEU A 25 25.94 -6.20 0.86
N PRO A 26 26.86 -6.36 -0.11
CA PRO A 26 26.57 -5.97 -1.50
C PRO A 26 25.42 -6.76 -2.13
N GLN A 27 25.27 -8.04 -1.77
CA GLN A 27 24.17 -8.88 -2.27
C GLN A 27 22.83 -8.42 -1.68
N TYR A 28 22.83 -8.07 -0.40
CA TYR A 28 21.66 -7.53 0.27
C TYR A 28 21.27 -6.16 -0.30
N GLU A 29 22.23 -5.25 -0.46
CA GLU A 29 22.03 -3.92 -1.05
C GLU A 29 21.45 -4.02 -2.47
N LEU A 30 22.03 -4.88 -3.32
CA LEU A 30 21.51 -5.10 -4.68
C LEU A 30 20.08 -5.67 -4.68
N THR A 31 19.78 -6.58 -3.74
CA THR A 31 18.44 -7.16 -3.61
C THR A 31 17.44 -6.11 -3.14
N GLN A 32 17.82 -5.30 -2.15
CA GLN A 32 17.03 -4.18 -1.65
C GLN A 32 16.75 -3.17 -2.75
N GLU A 33 17.76 -2.77 -3.52
CA GLU A 33 17.61 -1.85 -4.65
C GLU A 33 16.63 -2.38 -5.70
N LYS A 34 16.75 -3.66 -6.09
CA LYS A 34 15.81 -4.30 -7.02
C LYS A 34 14.38 -4.31 -6.49
N ASN A 35 14.20 -4.60 -5.21
CA ASN A 35 12.88 -4.62 -4.59
C ASN A 35 12.28 -3.21 -4.53
N LEU A 36 13.07 -2.22 -4.13
CA LEU A 36 12.66 -0.81 -4.14
C LEU A 36 12.27 -0.35 -5.54
N TYR A 37 13.05 -0.69 -6.56
CA TYR A 37 12.73 -0.35 -7.94
C TYR A 37 11.37 -0.93 -8.38
N LYS A 38 11.11 -2.21 -8.08
CA LYS A 38 9.82 -2.85 -8.40
C LYS A 38 8.66 -2.18 -7.68
N CYS A 39 8.79 -1.92 -6.37
CA CYS A 39 7.75 -1.26 -5.59
C CYS A 39 7.49 0.17 -6.09
N LEU A 40 8.54 0.93 -6.41
CA LEU A 40 8.43 2.29 -6.95
C LEU A 40 7.76 2.30 -8.33
N ALA A 41 8.06 1.33 -9.20
CA ALA A 41 7.41 1.19 -10.50
C ALA A 41 5.90 0.96 -10.33
N ILE A 42 5.51 0.02 -9.46
CA ILE A 42 4.09 -0.25 -9.15
C ILE A 42 3.41 1.00 -8.57
N ALA A 43 4.03 1.67 -7.61
CA ALA A 43 3.46 2.86 -6.99
C ALA A 43 3.31 4.02 -8.00
N THR A 44 4.27 4.18 -8.91
CA THR A 44 4.22 5.18 -9.97
C THR A 44 3.10 4.89 -10.95
N ASP A 45 2.92 3.63 -11.36
CA ASP A 45 1.84 3.25 -12.27
C ASP A 45 0.46 3.38 -11.60
N ALA A 46 0.35 3.03 -10.32
CA ALA A 46 -0.85 3.28 -9.53
C ALA A 46 -1.19 4.78 -9.43
N ARG A 47 -0.19 5.66 -9.27
CA ARG A 47 -0.40 7.12 -9.30
C ARG A 47 -0.95 7.60 -10.64
N LYS A 48 -0.40 7.11 -11.76
CA LYS A 48 -0.92 7.45 -13.10
C LYS A 48 -2.37 7.00 -13.29
N LEU A 49 -2.76 5.86 -12.71
CA LEU A 49 -4.16 5.41 -12.75
C LEU A 49 -5.08 6.34 -11.94
N ASN A 50 -4.63 6.80 -10.76
CA ASN A 50 -5.39 7.76 -9.96
C ASN A 50 -5.54 9.12 -10.65
N GLU A 51 -4.56 9.55 -11.45
CA GLU A 51 -4.66 10.77 -12.28
C GLU A 51 -5.75 10.65 -13.37
N GLN A 52 -6.14 9.44 -13.75
CA GLN A 52 -7.16 9.17 -14.76
C GLN A 52 -8.57 9.04 -14.18
N PHE A 53 -8.77 9.34 -12.89
CA PHE A 53 -10.10 9.31 -12.30
C PHE A 53 -11.06 10.24 -13.03
N ASP A 54 -12.13 9.68 -13.59
CA ASP A 54 -13.21 10.43 -14.19
C ASP A 54 -14.09 11.04 -13.09
N MET A 55 -14.14 12.37 -13.05
CA MET A 55 -14.94 13.12 -12.09
C MET A 55 -16.43 12.78 -12.20
N LYS A 56 -16.94 12.47 -13.41
CA LYS A 56 -18.37 12.10 -13.57
C LYS A 56 -18.68 10.78 -12.89
N SER A 57 -17.86 9.76 -13.14
CA SER A 57 -18.00 8.44 -12.50
C SER A 57 -17.87 8.51 -10.98
N LEU A 58 -16.98 9.36 -10.44
CA LEU A 58 -16.88 9.59 -8.99
C LEU A 58 -18.12 10.30 -8.41
N GLN A 59 -18.70 11.25 -9.15
CA GLN A 59 -19.94 11.91 -8.76
C GLN A 59 -21.12 10.94 -8.75
N GLU A 60 -21.20 10.04 -9.74
CA GLU A 60 -22.20 8.96 -9.77
C GLU A 60 -22.05 8.02 -8.58
N LEU A 61 -20.83 7.57 -8.29
CA LEU A 61 -20.52 6.72 -7.14
C LEU A 61 -20.95 7.37 -5.81
N ARG A 62 -20.79 8.69 -5.69
CA ARG A 62 -21.24 9.46 -4.52
C ARG A 62 -22.77 9.43 -4.35
N LEU A 63 -23.52 9.40 -5.44
CA LEU A 63 -24.99 9.38 -5.43
C LEU A 63 -25.55 7.99 -5.10
N VAL A 64 -24.73 6.94 -5.16
CA VAL A 64 -25.14 5.58 -4.80
C VAL A 64 -25.53 5.52 -3.32
N THR A 65 -26.82 5.27 -3.06
CA THR A 65 -27.38 5.22 -1.71
C THR A 65 -26.96 3.96 -0.96
N LYS A 66 -26.84 2.83 -1.67
CA LYS A 66 -26.40 1.53 -1.15
C LYS A 66 -25.42 0.89 -2.14
N ALA A 67 -24.15 0.84 -1.79
CA ALA A 67 -23.15 0.18 -2.61
C ALA A 67 -23.20 -1.33 -2.41
N GLN A 68 -22.75 -2.08 -3.42
CA GLN A 68 -22.55 -3.52 -3.26
C GLN A 68 -21.36 -3.76 -2.34
N LYS A 69 -21.39 -4.87 -1.59
CA LYS A 69 -20.37 -5.21 -0.58
C LYS A 69 -18.92 -5.13 -1.09
N PRO A 70 -18.58 -5.61 -2.31
CA PRO A 70 -17.21 -5.48 -2.84
C PRO A 70 -16.76 -4.03 -3.06
N ALA A 71 -17.66 -3.16 -3.50
CA ALA A 71 -17.36 -1.74 -3.69
C ALA A 71 -17.17 -1.01 -2.36
N GLU A 72 -17.96 -1.37 -1.34
CA GLU A 72 -17.78 -0.86 0.03
C GLU A 72 -16.44 -1.28 0.62
N ASP A 73 -16.08 -2.55 0.47
CA ASP A 73 -14.82 -3.10 0.99
C ASP A 73 -13.60 -2.48 0.27
N THR A 74 -13.71 -2.25 -1.04
CA THR A 74 -12.68 -1.55 -1.83
C THR A 74 -12.51 -0.09 -1.38
N LEU A 75 -13.61 0.65 -1.20
CA LEU A 75 -13.57 2.03 -0.69
C LEU A 75 -13.03 2.08 0.74
N ALA A 76 -13.38 1.12 1.58
CA ALA A 76 -12.84 1.01 2.93
C ALA A 76 -11.33 0.80 2.92
N ALA A 77 -10.81 -0.08 2.05
CA ALA A 77 -9.37 -0.29 1.88
C ALA A 77 -8.65 0.99 1.44
N ILE A 78 -9.20 1.72 0.46
CA ILE A 78 -8.62 2.99 -0.01
C ILE A 78 -8.56 4.03 1.12
N ILE A 79 -9.63 4.16 1.90
CA ILE A 79 -9.70 5.11 3.03
C ILE A 79 -8.71 4.73 4.14
N MET A 80 -8.55 3.43 4.41
CA MET A 80 -7.54 2.96 5.38
C MET A 80 -6.12 3.29 4.95
N ILE A 81 -5.86 3.32 3.64
CA ILE A 81 -4.55 3.68 3.10
C ILE A 81 -4.35 5.20 3.11
N SER A 82 -5.39 6.03 2.90
CA SER A 82 -5.24 7.47 2.63
C SER A 82 -5.16 8.40 3.84
N ASP A 83 -5.80 8.10 4.99
CA ASP A 83 -5.52 8.72 6.30
C ASP A 83 -6.44 8.15 7.41
N ILE A 84 -5.91 8.11 8.63
CA ILE A 84 -6.28 7.32 9.83
C ILE A 84 -7.64 7.66 10.50
N THR A 85 -8.53 8.43 9.89
CA THR A 85 -9.85 8.69 10.52
C THR A 85 -10.96 7.78 10.01
N TRP A 86 -11.02 6.55 10.56
CA TRP A 86 -12.21 5.67 10.54
C TRP A 86 -13.47 6.40 11.04
N GLN A 87 -13.32 7.53 11.73
CA GLN A 87 -14.43 8.38 12.14
C GLN A 87 -15.18 9.09 10.99
N LYS A 88 -14.71 9.03 9.74
CA LYS A 88 -15.39 9.63 8.59
C LYS A 88 -15.84 8.54 7.62
N SER A 89 -17.14 8.45 7.36
CA SER A 89 -17.71 7.50 6.41
C SER A 89 -17.18 7.73 4.98
N ALA A 90 -17.16 6.69 4.14
CA ALA A 90 -16.75 6.81 2.74
C ALA A 90 -17.49 7.93 1.97
N LYS A 91 -18.78 8.11 2.26
CA LYS A 91 -19.59 9.21 1.70
C LYS A 91 -19.10 10.60 2.13
N ARG A 92 -18.49 10.72 3.31
CA ARG A 92 -17.92 11.99 3.82
C ARG A 92 -16.55 12.28 3.20
N GLN A 93 -15.77 11.26 2.86
CA GLN A 93 -14.52 11.43 2.11
C GLN A 93 -14.82 11.80 0.65
N LEU A 94 -15.79 11.12 0.03
CA LEU A 94 -16.29 11.47 -1.32
C LEU A 94 -17.10 12.79 -1.38
N ALA A 95 -17.32 13.47 -0.24
CA ALA A 95 -18.02 14.76 -0.23
C ALA A 95 -17.19 15.87 -0.89
N ASN A 96 -15.86 15.79 -0.78
CA ASN A 96 -14.93 16.66 -1.48
C ASN A 96 -14.06 15.80 -2.40
N LEU A 97 -14.52 15.65 -3.65
CA LEU A 97 -13.88 14.77 -4.63
C LEU A 97 -12.48 15.26 -5.03
N ASP A 98 -12.27 16.58 -5.11
CA ASP A 98 -10.95 17.14 -5.43
C ASP A 98 -9.93 16.78 -4.35
N ARG A 99 -10.31 16.95 -3.07
CA ARG A 99 -9.47 16.54 -1.93
C ARG A 99 -9.25 15.03 -1.90
N PHE A 100 -10.26 14.22 -2.21
CA PHE A 100 -10.12 12.77 -2.26
C PHE A 100 -9.09 12.34 -3.33
N ILE A 101 -9.12 12.96 -4.50
CA ILE A 101 -8.13 12.70 -5.56
C ILE A 101 -6.73 13.12 -5.09
N GLU A 102 -6.59 14.30 -4.47
CA GLU A 102 -5.30 14.75 -3.93
C GLU A 102 -4.74 13.80 -2.85
N GLU A 103 -5.58 13.35 -1.91
CA GLU A 103 -5.16 12.43 -0.84
C GLU A 103 -4.79 11.04 -1.40
N THR A 104 -5.55 10.54 -2.37
CA THR A 104 -5.22 9.25 -3.03
C THR A 104 -3.96 9.31 -3.88
N GLN A 105 -3.50 10.49 -4.32
CA GLN A 105 -2.20 10.65 -4.99
C GLN A 105 -1.01 10.59 -4.02
N LEU A 106 -1.24 10.79 -2.72
CA LEU A 106 -0.19 10.83 -1.71
C LEU A 106 -0.04 9.51 -0.93
N PHE A 107 -0.70 8.43 -1.38
CA PHE A 107 -0.75 7.15 -0.68
C PHE A 107 0.63 6.54 -0.40
N ASP A 108 1.60 6.75 -1.29
CA ASP A 108 2.96 6.20 -1.18
C ASP A 108 3.85 6.96 -0.19
N LYS A 109 3.39 8.12 0.30
CA LYS A 109 4.07 8.92 1.33
C LYS A 109 3.57 8.61 2.74
N ILE A 110 2.57 7.75 2.87
CA ILE A 110 1.94 7.42 4.14
C ILE A 110 2.72 6.27 4.79
N ASN A 111 3.13 6.47 6.04
CA ASN A 111 3.75 5.44 6.84
C ASN A 111 2.65 4.60 7.52
N LEU A 112 2.34 3.45 6.92
CA LEU A 112 1.42 2.48 7.50
C LEU A 112 2.11 1.70 8.63
N THR A 113 1.41 1.50 9.75
CA THR A 113 1.87 0.59 10.81
C THR A 113 1.62 -0.87 10.40
N GLU A 114 2.33 -1.82 11.02
CA GLU A 114 2.13 -3.26 10.76
C GLU A 114 0.68 -3.71 11.01
N GLU A 115 0.01 -3.12 12.00
CA GLU A 115 -1.40 -3.37 12.31
C GLU A 115 -2.31 -2.96 11.14
N TYR A 116 -2.08 -1.78 10.54
CA TYR A 116 -2.85 -1.34 9.37
C TYR A 116 -2.56 -2.20 8.14
N ILE A 117 -1.31 -2.59 7.93
CA ILE A 117 -0.93 -3.51 6.83
C ILE A 117 -1.70 -4.84 6.98
N HIS A 118 -1.77 -5.37 8.20
CA HIS A 118 -2.50 -6.61 8.46
C HIS A 118 -4.00 -6.47 8.18
N LEU A 119 -4.63 -5.39 8.64
CA LEU A 119 -6.05 -5.12 8.38
C LEU A 119 -6.34 -4.97 6.89
N ILE A 120 -5.49 -4.24 6.16
CA ILE A 120 -5.62 -4.07 4.71
C ILE A 120 -5.47 -5.40 3.99
N SER A 121 -4.52 -6.26 4.40
CA SER A 121 -4.34 -7.60 3.82
C SER A 121 -5.61 -8.44 3.95
N ILE A 122 -6.24 -8.43 5.13
CA ILE A 122 -7.51 -9.16 5.35
C ILE A 122 -8.59 -8.63 4.40
N ILE A 123 -8.68 -7.31 4.19
CA ILE A 123 -9.67 -6.74 3.28
C ILE A 123 -9.36 -7.13 1.84
N ILE A 124 -8.11 -7.02 1.39
CA ILE A 124 -7.69 -7.38 0.02
C ILE A 124 -7.98 -8.86 -0.26
N ASP A 125 -7.71 -9.75 0.68
CA ASP A 125 -7.98 -11.18 0.51
C ASP A 125 -9.49 -11.49 0.42
N ASN A 126 -10.33 -10.66 1.04
CA ASN A 126 -11.79 -10.77 1.01
C ASN A 126 -12.43 -10.06 -0.19
N VAL A 127 -11.78 -9.03 -0.73
CA VAL A 127 -12.19 -8.43 -1.99
C VAL A 127 -11.83 -9.43 -3.07
N GLN A 128 -12.82 -10.18 -3.56
CA GLN A 128 -12.69 -10.88 -4.83
C GLN A 128 -12.49 -9.82 -5.92
N LEU A 129 -11.23 -9.40 -6.13
CA LEU A 129 -10.80 -8.59 -7.25
C LEU A 129 -10.91 -9.47 -8.50
N GLU A 130 -12.13 -9.77 -8.92
CA GLU A 130 -12.36 -10.30 -10.25
C GLU A 130 -11.84 -9.26 -11.22
N THR A 131 -10.68 -9.56 -11.82
CA THR A 131 -10.08 -8.78 -12.91
C THR A 131 -10.98 -8.74 -14.15
N THR A 132 -12.08 -9.50 -14.13
CA THR A 132 -13.18 -9.47 -15.09
C THR A 132 -14.22 -8.40 -14.73
N SER A 133 -14.15 -7.30 -15.46
CA SER A 133 -15.24 -6.37 -15.76
C SER A 133 -15.98 -5.69 -14.60
N LEU A 134 -15.34 -4.72 -13.94
CA LEU A 134 -16.09 -3.56 -13.43
C LEU A 134 -16.61 -2.66 -14.57
N ASN A 135 -16.17 -2.90 -15.81
CA ASN A 135 -16.58 -2.15 -17.00
C ASN A 135 -17.85 -2.67 -17.70
N GLN A 136 -18.53 -3.72 -17.22
CA GLN A 136 -19.72 -4.26 -17.91
C GLN A 136 -20.77 -4.86 -16.97
N THR A 137 -21.29 -4.06 -16.04
CA THR A 137 -22.58 -4.39 -15.40
C THR A 137 -23.48 -3.16 -15.34
N SER A 138 -24.12 -2.90 -16.47
CA SER A 138 -25.48 -2.38 -16.62
C SER A 138 -25.93 -1.22 -15.73
N TYR A 139 -25.67 0.01 -16.20
CA TYR A 139 -26.60 1.14 -16.08
C TYR A 139 -27.84 0.97 -16.99
N TYR A 140 -28.40 -0.24 -17.06
CA TYR A 140 -29.64 -0.55 -17.77
C TYR A 140 -30.43 -1.52 -16.90
N ASN A 141 -31.27 -0.95 -16.02
CA ASN A 141 -32.64 -1.38 -15.72
C ASN A 141 -33.09 -0.78 -14.37
N ALA A 142 -33.66 0.43 -14.44
CA ALA A 142 -34.72 0.90 -13.56
C ALA A 142 -35.38 2.14 -14.20
N VAL A 143 -36.04 1.91 -15.34
CA VAL A 143 -37.29 2.61 -15.68
C VAL A 143 -38.41 1.71 -15.22
#